data_AF-A0A927RQB6-F1
#
_entry.id   AF-A0A927RQB6-F1
#
_cell.length_a   1.000
_cell.length_b   1.000
_cell.length_c   1.000
_cell.angle_alpha   90.00
_cell.angle_beta   90.00
_cell.angle_gamma   90.00
#
_symmetry.space_group_name_H-M   'P 1'
#
loop_
_entity.id
_entity.type
_entity.pdbx_description
1 polymer ?
#
loop_
_entity_poly.entity_id
_entity_poly.type
_entity_poly.pdbx_seq_one_letter_code
_entity_poly.pdbx_strand_id
1 'polypeptide(L)'
;MSARVGDRIVVRTDPHGTDRRHGTVREVLGSPDSPQYRVGWDDGHESFLYPGPDTSLVPAGQDQGAVDDSESGTPIGEHDPVERIMSYPVRTVDALDSLRTAAETLAEANVGALVVMRESTPLGIISERDIVRAVAGGGDPDEVWSADVIGVDTVWAAPTDPILHVAGLMRHASIRHVPLRAQGEVVGIVSARDILAVLYERC
;
A
#
# COMPACT_ATOMS: atom_id res chain seq x y z
N MET A 1 -11.17 -4.17 7.49
CA MET A 1 -11.38 -5.46 8.18
C MET A 1 -11.01 -5.26 9.65
N SER A 2 -11.88 -5.51 10.63
CA SER A 2 -11.61 -5.19 12.05
C SER A 2 -11.72 -6.45 12.92
N ALA A 3 -10.62 -6.83 13.57
CA ALA A 3 -10.53 -7.95 14.51
C ALA A 3 -10.65 -7.48 15.95
N ARG A 4 -11.05 -8.37 16.85
CA ARG A 4 -11.08 -8.19 18.30
C ARG A 4 -10.03 -9.09 18.94
N VAL A 5 -9.60 -8.72 20.15
CA VAL A 5 -8.79 -9.61 20.98
C VAL A 5 -9.53 -10.94 21.17
N GLY A 6 -8.86 -12.04 20.85
CA GLY A 6 -9.43 -13.39 20.86
C GLY A 6 -9.87 -13.93 19.49
N ASP A 7 -9.96 -13.10 18.45
CA ASP A 7 -10.26 -13.59 17.09
C ASP A 7 -9.12 -14.46 16.54
N ARG A 8 -9.48 -15.43 15.70
CA ARG A 8 -8.52 -16.32 15.04
C ARG A 8 -8.11 -15.73 13.71
N ILE A 9 -6.81 -15.57 13.50
CA ILE A 9 -6.22 -15.13 12.25
C ILE A 9 -5.68 -16.35 11.51
N VAL A 10 -6.07 -16.47 10.25
CA VAL A 10 -5.46 -17.39 9.29
C VAL A 10 -4.79 -16.56 8.21
N VAL A 11 -3.47 -16.67 8.11
CA VAL A 11 -2.70 -16.09 7.01
C VAL A 11 -2.43 -17.20 6.00
N ARG A 12 -2.91 -17.01 4.77
CA ARG A 12 -2.56 -17.90 3.65
C ARG A 12 -1.28 -17.38 3.05
N THR A 13 -0.27 -18.23 3.00
CA THR A 13 1.07 -17.83 2.57
C THR A 13 1.34 -18.15 1.10
N ASP A 14 0.45 -18.89 0.42
CA ASP A 14 0.55 -19.19 -1.01
C ASP A 14 -0.81 -19.34 -1.73
N PRO A 15 -0.85 -19.15 -3.06
CA PRO A 15 -2.03 -19.45 -3.89
C PRO A 15 -2.30 -20.96 -4.07
N HIS A 16 -1.33 -21.82 -3.77
CA HIS A 16 -1.39 -23.27 -4.02
C HIS A 16 -1.66 -24.14 -2.76
N GLY A 17 -1.91 -23.50 -1.62
CA GLY A 17 -2.72 -23.97 -0.52
C GLY A 17 -2.14 -25.12 0.30
N THR A 18 -1.01 -24.94 0.99
CA THR A 18 -0.67 -25.92 2.07
C THR A 18 -0.16 -25.32 3.38
N ASP A 19 0.55 -24.19 3.39
CA ASP A 19 1.04 -23.59 4.64
C ASP A 19 0.11 -22.47 5.12
N ARG A 20 -0.85 -22.86 5.97
CA ARG A 20 -1.70 -21.95 6.73
C ARG A 20 -1.05 -21.69 8.07
N ARG A 21 -0.77 -20.42 8.37
CA ARG A 21 -0.31 -20.04 9.72
C ARG A 21 -1.51 -19.54 10.51
N HIS A 22 -1.70 -20.14 11.68
CA HIS A 22 -2.82 -19.86 12.57
C HIS A 22 -2.33 -19.09 13.80
N GLY A 23 -2.99 -18.00 14.12
CA GLY A 23 -2.69 -17.20 15.30
C GLY A 23 -3.94 -16.63 15.97
N THR A 24 -3.78 -16.12 17.18
CA THR A 24 -4.83 -15.43 17.93
C THR A 24 -4.44 -13.98 18.14
N VAL A 25 -5.38 -13.06 17.90
CA VAL A 25 -5.20 -11.64 18.22
C VAL A 25 -5.05 -11.50 19.74
N ARG A 26 -3.89 -11.03 20.18
CA ARG A 26 -3.60 -10.68 21.58
C ARG A 26 -3.94 -9.23 21.87
N GLU A 27 -3.71 -8.36 20.90
CA GLU A 27 -3.87 -6.91 21.04
C GLU A 27 -4.27 -6.30 19.70
N VAL A 28 -5.15 -5.31 19.73
CA VAL A 28 -5.52 -4.48 18.57
C VAL A 28 -4.84 -3.13 18.77
N LEU A 29 -3.88 -2.83 17.90
CA LEU A 29 -2.97 -1.69 18.02
C LEU A 29 -3.26 -0.59 16.99
N GLY A 30 -3.79 -0.97 15.82
CA GLY A 30 -4.05 -0.05 14.71
C GLY A 30 -5.45 0.58 14.72
N SER A 31 -5.67 1.52 13.80
CA SER A 31 -6.95 2.17 13.59
C SER A 31 -7.89 1.30 12.73
N PRO A 32 -9.20 1.61 12.64
CA PRO A 32 -10.11 0.89 11.76
C PRO A 32 -9.68 0.87 10.28
N ASP A 33 -8.98 1.92 9.84
CA ASP A 33 -8.55 2.13 8.46
C ASP A 33 -7.16 1.50 8.16
N SER A 34 -6.33 1.33 9.20
CA SER A 34 -5.08 0.57 9.13
C SER A 34 -4.95 -0.34 10.35
N PRO A 35 -5.55 -1.54 10.29
CA PRO A 35 -5.55 -2.44 11.42
C PRO A 35 -4.16 -3.02 11.63
N GLN A 36 -3.67 -2.96 12.86
CA GLN A 36 -2.46 -3.63 13.28
C GLN A 36 -2.81 -4.53 14.45
N TYR A 37 -2.38 -5.80 14.39
CA TYR A 37 -2.64 -6.77 15.44
C TYR A 37 -1.34 -7.30 16.00
N ARG A 38 -1.26 -7.46 17.33
CA ARG A 38 -0.29 -8.36 17.94
C ARG A 38 -0.88 -9.76 17.92
N VAL A 39 -0.21 -10.70 17.28
CA VAL A 39 -0.70 -12.06 17.08
C VAL A 39 0.21 -13.04 17.80
N GLY A 40 -0.38 -13.87 18.65
CA GLY A 40 0.28 -15.06 19.19
C GLY A 40 0.00 -16.25 18.29
N TRP A 41 1.03 -16.79 17.66
CA TRP A 41 0.96 -17.89 16.72
C TRP A 41 0.91 -19.24 17.45
N ASP A 42 0.30 -20.25 16.84
CA ASP A 42 0.22 -21.61 17.42
C ASP A 42 1.59 -22.29 17.56
N ASP A 43 2.59 -21.82 16.81
CA ASP A 43 3.99 -22.25 16.95
C ASP A 43 4.71 -21.64 18.17
N GLY A 44 4.01 -20.79 18.94
CA GLY A 44 4.51 -20.19 20.18
C GLY A 44 5.23 -18.85 19.99
N HIS A 45 5.40 -18.37 18.75
CA HIS A 45 5.96 -17.04 18.50
C HIS A 45 4.90 -15.94 18.57
N GLU A 46 5.34 -14.70 18.83
CA GLU A 46 4.51 -13.50 18.72
C GLU A 46 5.06 -12.57 17.65
N SER A 47 4.18 -11.96 16.85
CA SER A 47 4.58 -10.92 15.89
C SER A 47 3.47 -9.88 15.70
N PHE A 48 3.82 -8.76 15.08
CA PHE A 48 2.83 -7.87 14.50
C PHE A 48 2.30 -8.47 13.19
N LEU A 49 1.03 -8.21 12.90
CA LEU A 49 0.38 -8.52 11.63
C LEU A 49 -0.35 -7.30 11.10
N TYR A 50 -0.13 -7.02 9.82
CA TYR A 50 -0.86 -6.06 9.01
C TYR A 50 -1.72 -6.88 8.03
N PRO A 51 -3.05 -6.88 8.14
CA PRO A 51 -3.91 -7.74 7.35
C PRO A 51 -3.85 -7.33 5.88
N GLY A 52 -3.26 -8.20 5.05
CA GLY A 52 -3.32 -8.11 3.59
C GLY A 52 -4.50 -8.91 3.02
N PRO A 53 -4.70 -8.92 1.68
CA PRO A 53 -5.77 -9.67 1.02
C PRO A 53 -5.77 -11.18 1.33
N ASP A 54 -4.62 -11.75 1.67
CA ASP A 54 -4.48 -13.17 2.04
C ASP A 54 -4.76 -13.45 3.54
N THR A 55 -5.18 -12.43 4.29
CA THR A 55 -5.51 -12.54 5.72
C THR A 55 -7.01 -12.71 5.89
N SER A 56 -7.43 -13.86 6.37
CA SER A 56 -8.82 -14.09 6.77
C SER A 56 -8.96 -14.05 8.29
N LEU A 57 -9.86 -13.20 8.77
CA LEU A 57 -10.34 -13.24 10.15
C LEU A 57 -11.45 -14.27 10.26
N VAL A 58 -11.31 -15.17 11.23
CA VAL A 58 -12.39 -16.03 11.67
C VAL A 58 -12.84 -15.49 13.03
N PRO A 59 -13.98 -14.78 13.09
CA PRO A 59 -14.56 -14.34 14.35
C PRO A 59 -14.78 -15.56 15.25
N ALA A 60 -14.63 -15.38 16.56
CA ALA A 60 -14.94 -16.44 17.50
C ALA A 60 -16.43 -16.84 17.39
N GLY A 61 -16.73 -17.92 16.65
CA GLY A 61 -17.96 -18.70 16.80
C GLY A 61 -19.02 -18.75 15.70
N GLN A 62 -18.85 -18.21 14.46
CA GLN A 62 -19.88 -18.40 13.39
C GLN A 62 -19.34 -18.46 11.94
N ASP A 63 -20.07 -19.27 11.15
CA ASP A 63 -19.97 -19.60 9.71
C ASP A 63 -20.58 -18.48 8.83
N GLN A 64 -20.06 -18.27 7.61
CA GLN A 64 -20.25 -17.06 6.78
C GLN A 64 -21.47 -17.07 5.84
N GLY A 65 -22.21 -15.96 5.81
CA GLY A 65 -23.09 -15.54 4.71
C GLY A 65 -22.49 -14.32 3.98
N ALA A 66 -22.54 -14.34 2.66
CA ALA A 66 -21.94 -13.34 1.75
C ALA A 66 -22.70 -12.00 1.73
N VAL A 67 -21.97 -10.91 1.49
CA VAL A 67 -22.52 -9.57 1.20
C VAL A 67 -22.33 -9.30 -0.30
N ASP A 68 -23.39 -8.72 -0.89
CA ASP A 68 -23.58 -8.35 -2.29
C ASP A 68 -23.16 -6.89 -2.49
N ASP A 69 -22.21 -6.63 -3.40
CA ASP A 69 -21.78 -5.29 -3.81
C ASP A 69 -22.07 -5.10 -5.31
N SER A 70 -23.16 -4.39 -5.62
CA SER A 70 -23.48 -3.97 -6.97
C SER A 70 -23.41 -2.44 -7.10
N GLU A 71 -22.28 -1.91 -7.56
CA GLU A 71 -22.19 -0.58 -8.17
C GLU A 71 -21.81 -0.72 -9.65
N SER A 72 -22.82 -0.75 -10.52
CA SER A 72 -22.63 -0.87 -11.97
C SER A 72 -22.25 0.50 -12.58
N GLY A 73 -20.97 0.85 -12.49
CA GLY A 73 -20.34 1.84 -13.36
C GLY A 73 -19.93 1.22 -14.71
N THR A 74 -19.74 2.04 -15.75
CA THR A 74 -19.18 1.56 -17.03
C THR A 74 -17.84 0.85 -16.78
N PRO A 75 -17.63 -0.37 -17.32
CA PRO A 75 -16.38 -1.10 -17.14
C PRO A 75 -15.18 -0.23 -17.48
N ILE A 76 -14.16 -0.25 -16.63
CA ILE A 76 -12.90 0.46 -16.86
C ILE A 76 -12.05 -0.40 -17.79
N GLY A 77 -11.55 0.19 -18.87
CA GLY A 77 -10.67 -0.43 -19.84
C GLY A 77 -9.25 0.15 -19.81
N GLU A 78 -8.30 -0.56 -20.42
CA GLU A 78 -6.88 -0.18 -20.44
C GLU A 78 -6.59 1.16 -21.15
N HIS A 79 -7.52 1.66 -21.96
CA HIS A 79 -7.43 2.95 -22.64
C HIS A 79 -8.15 4.09 -21.90
N ASP A 80 -8.84 3.79 -20.80
CA ASP A 80 -9.43 4.82 -19.97
C ASP A 80 -8.36 5.67 -19.27
N PRO A 81 -8.70 6.92 -18.90
CA PRO A 81 -7.86 7.77 -18.06
C PRO A 81 -7.51 7.10 -16.72
N VAL A 82 -6.24 7.21 -16.32
CA VAL A 82 -5.73 6.61 -15.08
C VAL A 82 -6.35 7.23 -13.82
N GLU A 83 -6.88 8.45 -13.88
CA GLU A 83 -7.62 9.06 -12.77
C GLU A 83 -8.86 8.27 -12.33
N ARG A 84 -9.41 7.40 -13.19
CA ARG A 84 -10.54 6.54 -12.83
C ARG A 84 -10.19 5.47 -11.79
N ILE A 85 -8.90 5.19 -11.60
CA ILE A 85 -8.39 4.16 -10.69
C ILE A 85 -7.35 4.69 -9.69
N MET A 86 -7.14 6.00 -9.66
CA MET A 86 -6.16 6.59 -8.75
C MET A 86 -6.70 6.64 -7.32
N SER A 87 -5.79 6.64 -6.35
CA SER A 87 -6.10 6.92 -4.96
C SER A 87 -5.93 8.41 -4.62
N TYR A 88 -6.86 8.93 -3.81
CA TYR A 88 -6.84 10.27 -3.22
C TYR A 88 -7.55 10.25 -1.85
N PRO A 89 -7.11 11.00 -0.83
CA PRO A 89 -5.98 11.93 -0.81
C PRO A 89 -4.62 11.22 -0.85
N VAL A 90 -3.65 11.84 -1.50
CA VAL A 90 -2.27 11.32 -1.54
C VAL A 90 -1.62 11.52 -0.17
N ARG A 91 -1.01 10.47 0.35
CA ARG A 91 -0.26 10.53 1.61
C ARG A 91 1.12 11.12 1.37
N THR A 92 1.52 12.01 2.27
CA THR A 92 2.71 12.83 2.12
C THR A 92 3.56 12.82 3.39
N VAL A 93 4.85 13.07 3.23
CA VAL A 93 5.80 13.42 4.31
C VAL A 93 6.59 14.66 3.92
N ASP A 94 7.12 15.38 4.89
CA ASP A 94 8.04 16.48 4.63
C ASP A 94 9.42 15.93 4.22
N ALA A 95 10.11 16.71 3.40
CA ALA A 95 11.47 16.46 2.95
C ALA A 95 12.46 16.20 4.10
N LEU A 96 12.24 16.81 5.27
CA LEU A 96 13.08 16.64 6.46
C LEU A 96 12.58 15.59 7.44
N ASP A 97 11.43 14.95 7.16
CA ASP A 97 10.99 13.84 7.98
C ASP A 97 12.00 12.69 7.84
N SER A 98 12.29 12.06 8.97
CA SER A 98 13.18 10.90 9.04
C SER A 98 12.60 9.72 8.24
N LEU A 99 13.46 8.78 7.84
CA LEU A 99 12.97 7.52 7.24
C LEU A 99 12.10 6.71 8.22
N ARG A 100 12.31 6.83 9.53
CA ARG A 100 11.41 6.24 10.54
C ARG A 100 10.00 6.82 10.40
N THR A 101 9.88 8.15 10.38
CA THR A 101 8.59 8.83 10.20
C THR A 101 7.93 8.45 8.89
N ALA A 102 8.69 8.34 7.80
CA ALA A 102 8.18 7.85 6.52
C ALA A 102 7.69 6.40 6.59
N ALA A 103 8.43 5.50 7.25
CA ALA A 103 8.04 4.11 7.43
C ALA A 103 6.78 3.96 8.28
N GLU A 104 6.68 4.72 9.37
CA GLU A 104 5.48 4.79 10.22
C GLU A 104 4.28 5.28 9.42
N THR A 105 4.45 6.36 8.65
CA THR A 105 3.38 6.89 7.80
C THR A 105 2.92 5.90 6.73
N LEU A 106 3.83 5.16 6.09
CA LEU A 106 3.49 4.09 5.14
C LEU A 106 2.64 3.00 5.83
N ALA A 107 3.07 2.55 7.01
CA ALA A 107 2.38 1.50 7.76
C ALA A 107 1.01 1.96 8.27
N GLU A 108 0.93 3.16 8.85
CA GLU A 108 -0.31 3.75 9.37
C GLU A 108 -1.32 4.04 8.26
N ALA A 109 -0.87 4.41 7.06
CA ALA A 109 -1.77 4.63 5.94
C ALA A 109 -2.04 3.37 5.10
N ASN A 110 -1.34 2.27 5.36
CA ASN A 110 -1.39 1.03 4.57
C ASN A 110 -1.15 1.27 3.07
N VAL A 111 -0.16 2.11 2.75
CA VAL A 111 0.23 2.46 1.37
C VAL A 111 1.69 2.09 1.10
N GLY A 112 2.03 1.81 -0.16
CA GLY A 112 3.38 1.39 -0.53
C GLY A 112 4.31 2.53 -0.99
N ALA A 113 3.81 3.75 -1.04
CA ALA A 113 4.58 4.95 -1.38
C ALA A 113 3.94 6.21 -0.80
N LEU A 114 4.78 7.21 -0.52
CA LEU A 114 4.42 8.56 -0.10
C LEU A 114 4.97 9.56 -1.10
N VAL A 115 4.26 10.68 -1.26
CA VAL A 115 4.83 11.84 -1.94
C VAL A 115 5.63 12.66 -0.94
N VAL A 116 6.89 12.95 -1.27
CA VAL A 116 7.74 13.81 -0.44
C VAL A 116 7.53 15.25 -0.86
N MET A 117 7.17 16.08 0.11
CA MET A 117 6.87 17.50 -0.06
C MET A 117 7.96 18.34 0.57
N ARG A 118 8.29 19.47 -0.03
CA ARG A 118 9.03 20.55 0.64
C ARG A 118 8.17 21.77 0.61
N GLU A 119 7.67 22.19 1.76
CA GLU A 119 6.62 23.21 1.84
C GLU A 119 5.43 22.77 0.95
N SER A 120 5.05 23.56 -0.05
CA SER A 120 3.99 23.23 -1.01
C SER A 120 4.50 22.56 -2.29
N THR A 121 5.79 22.24 -2.39
CA THR A 121 6.39 21.71 -3.62
C THR A 121 6.55 20.19 -3.54
N PRO A 122 5.96 19.42 -4.45
CA PRO A 122 6.23 17.99 -4.54
C PRO A 122 7.62 17.76 -5.13
N LEU A 123 8.48 17.07 -4.37
CA LEU A 123 9.85 16.75 -4.80
C LEU A 123 9.92 15.41 -5.53
N GLY A 124 9.10 14.44 -5.12
CA GLY A 124 9.12 13.09 -5.68
C GLY A 124 8.35 12.10 -4.82
N ILE A 125 8.70 10.83 -4.93
CA ILE A 125 8.14 9.77 -4.09
C ILE A 125 9.22 9.05 -3.29
N ILE A 126 8.83 8.55 -2.13
CA ILE A 126 9.56 7.54 -1.38
C ILE A 126 8.69 6.30 -1.24
N SER A 127 9.23 5.14 -1.59
CA SER A 127 8.55 3.84 -1.46
C SER A 127 9.15 2.98 -0.36
N GLU A 128 8.43 1.94 0.04
CA GLU A 128 8.94 0.91 0.96
C GLU A 128 10.33 0.39 0.52
N ARG A 129 10.52 0.22 -0.79
CA ARG A 129 11.78 -0.26 -1.38
C ARG A 129 12.93 0.72 -1.13
N ASP A 130 12.66 2.01 -1.16
CA ASP A 130 13.69 3.03 -1.01
C ASP A 130 14.15 3.10 0.46
N ILE A 131 13.22 2.98 1.41
CA ILE A 131 13.55 2.83 2.84
C ILE A 131 14.40 1.59 3.08
N VAL A 132 13.98 0.43 2.55
CA VAL A 132 14.75 -0.83 2.68
C VAL A 132 16.16 -0.68 2.10
N ARG A 133 16.32 -0.01 0.96
CA ARG A 133 17.64 0.23 0.33
C ARG A 133 18.51 1.16 1.17
N ALA A 134 17.96 2.24 1.70
CA ALA A 134 18.70 3.19 2.53
C ALA A 134 19.24 2.52 3.80
N VAL A 135 18.39 1.75 4.49
CA VAL A 135 18.78 0.99 5.69
C VAL A 135 19.80 -0.10 5.37
N ALA A 136 19.59 -0.85 4.29
CA ALA A 136 20.56 -1.86 3.84
C ALA A 136 21.92 -1.26 3.46
N GLY A 137 21.94 0.01 3.03
CA GLY A 137 23.15 0.79 2.76
C GLY A 137 23.85 1.32 4.02
N GLY A 138 23.31 1.06 5.23
CA GLY A 138 23.85 1.52 6.50
C GLY A 138 23.34 2.89 6.95
N GLY A 139 22.32 3.44 6.28
CA GLY A 139 21.66 4.67 6.73
C GLY A 139 20.87 4.43 8.02
N ASP A 140 21.03 5.31 8.99
CA ASP A 140 20.22 5.30 10.22
C ASP A 140 18.82 5.87 9.90
N PRO A 141 17.73 5.10 10.11
CA PRO A 141 16.37 5.58 9.86
C PRO A 141 15.98 6.85 10.63
N ASP A 142 16.64 7.12 11.76
CA ASP A 142 16.37 8.27 12.61
C ASP A 142 17.13 9.53 12.17
N GLU A 143 18.22 9.38 11.41
CA GLU A 143 19.07 10.50 10.97
C GLU A 143 18.91 10.85 9.49
N VAL A 144 18.62 9.86 8.64
CA VAL A 144 18.47 10.08 7.19
C VAL A 144 17.13 10.75 6.89
N TRP A 145 17.17 11.84 6.12
CA TRP A 145 15.97 12.55 5.69
C TRP A 145 15.34 11.91 4.47
N SER A 146 14.02 12.03 4.37
CA SER A 146 13.24 11.56 3.22
C SER A 146 13.79 12.14 1.92
N ALA A 147 14.19 13.41 1.90
CA ALA A 147 14.78 14.08 0.73
C ALA A 147 16.07 13.44 0.20
N ASP A 148 16.88 12.81 1.06
CA ASP A 148 18.15 12.19 0.67
C ASP A 148 17.95 10.86 -0.06
N VAL A 149 16.74 10.29 0.05
CA VAL A 149 16.40 8.96 -0.47
C VAL A 149 15.43 9.04 -1.66
N ILE A 150 14.85 10.22 -1.94
CA ILE A 150 13.98 10.42 -3.10
C ILE A 150 14.71 9.95 -4.35
N GLY A 151 14.03 9.13 -5.15
CA GLY A 151 14.50 8.78 -6.49
C GLY A 151 14.62 10.06 -7.33
N VAL A 152 15.86 10.44 -7.68
CA VAL A 152 16.20 11.66 -8.44
C VAL A 152 15.44 11.80 -9.77
N ASP A 153 14.89 10.70 -10.29
CA ASP A 153 14.08 10.65 -11.50
C ASP A 153 12.67 10.12 -11.21
N THR A 154 11.92 10.81 -10.35
CA THR A 154 10.51 10.45 -10.12
C THR A 154 9.73 10.55 -11.43
N VAL A 155 9.14 9.44 -11.86
CA VAL A 155 8.28 9.38 -13.03
C VAL A 155 6.89 9.88 -12.64
N TRP A 156 6.38 10.87 -13.38
CA TRP A 156 5.06 11.44 -13.21
C TRP A 156 4.17 11.06 -14.40
N ALA A 157 2.86 10.99 -14.18
CA ALA A 157 1.86 10.88 -15.25
C ALA A 157 0.79 11.98 -15.10
N ALA A 158 0.11 12.30 -16.19
CA ALA A 158 -1.09 13.11 -16.15
C ALA A 158 -2.30 12.25 -15.73
N PRO A 159 -3.30 12.82 -15.02
CA PRO A 159 -4.52 12.09 -14.68
C PRO A 159 -5.28 11.57 -15.90
N THR A 160 -5.11 12.24 -17.05
CA THR A 160 -5.72 11.88 -18.34
C THR A 160 -4.93 10.83 -19.12
N ASP A 161 -3.75 10.42 -18.66
CA ASP A 161 -2.96 9.41 -19.36
C ASP A 161 -3.67 8.05 -19.33
N PRO A 162 -3.59 7.25 -20.42
CA PRO A 162 -4.20 5.93 -20.46
C PRO A 162 -3.60 4.98 -19.41
N ILE A 163 -4.43 4.14 -18.78
CA ILE A 163 -3.99 3.13 -17.80
C ILE A 163 -2.86 2.25 -18.37
N LEU A 164 -2.98 1.79 -19.62
CA LEU A 164 -1.95 0.97 -20.28
C LEU A 164 -0.62 1.73 -20.46
N HIS A 165 -0.68 3.04 -20.72
CA HIS A 165 0.51 3.87 -20.82
C HIS A 165 1.25 3.94 -19.48
N VAL A 166 0.51 4.18 -18.39
CA VAL A 166 1.08 4.24 -17.04
C VAL A 166 1.64 2.87 -16.60
N ALA A 167 0.99 1.77 -16.97
CA ALA A 167 1.54 0.42 -16.79
C ALA A 167 2.88 0.26 -17.51
N GLY A 168 2.97 0.80 -18.73
CA GLY A 168 4.22 0.89 -19.49
C GLY A 168 5.30 1.67 -18.75
N LEU A 169 4.99 2.84 -18.19
CA LEU A 169 5.92 3.64 -17.39
C LEU A 169 6.45 2.85 -16.19
N MET A 170 5.56 2.21 -15.42
CA MET A 170 5.92 1.36 -14.27
C MET A 170 6.90 0.25 -14.67
N ARG A 171 6.62 -0.44 -15.77
CA ARG A 171 7.48 -1.51 -16.28
C ARG A 171 8.86 -1.00 -16.68
N HIS A 172 8.94 0.08 -17.46
CA HIS A 172 10.22 0.59 -17.98
C HIS A 172 11.09 1.18 -16.88
N ALA A 173 10.51 1.93 -15.94
CA ALA A 173 11.24 2.50 -14.82
C ALA A 173 11.42 1.52 -13.64
N SER A 174 10.88 0.30 -13.73
CA SER A 174 10.88 -0.70 -12.65
C SER A 174 10.36 -0.13 -11.32
N ILE A 175 9.28 0.63 -11.37
CA ILE A 175 8.57 1.24 -10.24
C ILE A 175 7.16 0.67 -10.12
N ARG A 176 6.56 0.78 -8.94
CA ARG A 176 5.21 0.26 -8.66
C ARG A 176 4.19 1.34 -8.33
N HIS A 177 4.62 2.58 -8.20
CA HIS A 177 3.75 3.71 -7.88
C HIS A 177 4.13 4.86 -8.81
N VAL A 178 3.12 5.54 -9.35
CA VAL A 178 3.28 6.72 -10.20
C VAL A 178 2.39 7.81 -9.62
N PRO A 179 2.96 8.91 -9.11
CA PRO A 179 2.17 10.07 -8.72
C PRO A 179 1.63 10.79 -9.97
N LEU A 180 0.40 11.29 -9.85
CA LEU A 180 -0.30 12.00 -10.90
C LEU A 180 -0.20 13.50 -10.68
N ARG A 181 0.20 14.23 -11.71
CA ARG A 181 0.42 15.67 -11.64
C ARG A 181 -0.45 16.42 -12.65
N ALA A 182 -1.15 17.45 -12.18
CA ALA A 182 -1.89 18.37 -13.03
C ALA A 182 -1.64 19.80 -12.57
N GLN A 183 -1.35 20.71 -13.51
CA GLN A 183 -1.11 22.14 -13.22
C GLN A 183 -0.03 22.39 -12.14
N GLY A 184 0.95 21.50 -12.01
CA GLY A 184 2.03 21.62 -11.02
C GLY A 184 1.73 20.95 -9.67
N GLU A 185 0.48 20.56 -9.43
CA GLU A 185 0.01 19.95 -8.18
C GLU A 185 -0.11 18.43 -8.29
N VAL A 186 0.04 17.74 -7.16
CA VAL A 186 -0.23 16.31 -7.08
C VAL A 186 -1.73 16.09 -6.87
N VAL A 187 -2.35 15.39 -7.82
CA VAL A 187 -3.80 15.18 -7.84
C VAL A 187 -4.21 13.74 -7.50
N GLY A 188 -3.24 12.82 -7.45
CA GLY A 188 -3.49 11.42 -7.13
C GLY A 188 -2.22 10.60 -7.17
N ILE A 189 -2.34 9.33 -6.84
CA ILE A 189 -1.28 8.33 -7.02
C ILE A 189 -1.92 7.04 -7.49
N VAL A 190 -1.25 6.32 -8.38
CA VAL A 190 -1.68 5.01 -8.84
C VAL A 190 -0.59 3.98 -8.58
N SER A 191 -0.99 2.79 -8.15
CA SER A 191 -0.11 1.66 -7.89
C SER A 191 -0.25 0.59 -8.97
N ALA A 192 0.75 -0.29 -9.05
CA ALA A 192 0.69 -1.48 -9.90
C ALA A 192 -0.49 -2.38 -9.52
N ARG A 193 -0.94 -2.36 -8.25
CA ARG A 193 -2.13 -3.11 -7.81
C ARG A 193 -3.40 -2.56 -8.46
N ASP A 194 -3.55 -1.24 -8.51
CA ASP A 194 -4.72 -0.59 -9.11
C ASP A 194 -4.79 -0.90 -10.61
N ILE A 195 -3.64 -0.85 -11.29
CA ILE A 195 -3.53 -1.25 -12.70
C ILE A 195 -3.88 -2.73 -12.89
N LEU A 196 -3.37 -3.61 -12.03
CA LEU A 196 -3.65 -5.04 -12.12
C LEU A 196 -5.14 -5.35 -11.94
N ALA A 197 -5.85 -4.66 -11.05
CA ALA A 197 -7.29 -4.84 -10.86
C ALA A 197 -8.05 -4.68 -12.19
N VAL A 198 -7.71 -3.65 -12.98
CA VAL A 198 -8.33 -3.42 -14.30
C VAL A 198 -7.91 -4.46 -15.34
N LEU A 199 -6.63 -4.82 -15.38
CA LEU A 199 -6.10 -5.71 -16.42
C LEU A 199 -6.44 -7.19 -16.20
N TYR A 200 -6.65 -7.62 -14.95
CA TYR A 200 -6.97 -9.02 -14.60
C TYR A 200 -8.45 -9.35 -14.59
N GLU A 201 -9.37 -8.38 -14.53
CA GLU A 201 -10.82 -8.60 -14.68
C GLU A 201 -11.22 -9.12 -16.08
N ARG A 202 -10.24 -9.43 -16.94
CA ARG A 202 -10.38 -9.99 -18.30
C ARG A 202 -9.91 -11.44 -18.44
N CYS A 203 -9.53 -12.13 -17.35
CA CYS A 203 -9.17 -13.55 -17.36
C CYS A 203 -10.22 -14.40 -16.62
#